data_AF-A0AB36B604-F1
#
_entry.id   AF-A0AB36B604-F1
#
_cell.length_a   1.000
_cell.length_b   1.000
_cell.length_c   1.000
_cell.angle_alpha   90.00
_cell.angle_beta   90.00
_cell.angle_gamma   90.00
#
_symmetry.space_group_name_H-M   'P 1'
#
loop_
_entity.id
_entity.type
_entity.pdbx_description
1 polymer ?
#
loop_
_entity_poly.entity_id
_entity_poly.type
_entity_poly.pdbx_seq_one_letter_code
_entity_poly.pdbx_strand_id
1 'polypeptide(L)'
;MEYLDKVKAQLKKMSLEEKDAWILTQAKLISNYKQNDFLMSLSGTKKIINMPTLDDIDTLCTRIETGDIYLEYITHYHEFDEDGSYMDDWVVWYNDPFSILPMMRRIFAGCHQLVMLEEYQTVYDLLSRIFELKLFIQEGENSEDAPEEEYIELSDSKIKEELSYNLDKAAADWIISFMYLTTKLSDKDRAEKLIKMLETSISKNLKLRILKDLGGTEKLFVSMQSALEIAIADLETQKKEILKAGNRNRKFFEIEDKLTRSNELLIDIRMRCLERKKIKQMESFLEDSWNDVCEVVEWLSFEKDIDDQPEIDTVLEICKELVQSDEIQYDEWQLRKKVLTDIVEHDYYDNLGASDIMEELAEKLCTNDEEYLAYADILYINENKEKAALLYNQHGREDKYITYLENHLGSEQKNYNALITYYNQHNQKDDAIRVAQLGLKNCKDDLTDIFIFLLLHTRENDATWFKKLFASAKRRKNVDMIKIDIAMQR
;
A
#
# COMPACT_ATOMS: atom_id res chain seq x y z
N MET A 1 -10.09 15.30 34.11
CA MET A 1 -10.85 16.32 34.88
C MET A 1 -10.50 16.34 36.37
N GLU A 2 -10.30 15.20 37.04
CA GLU A 2 -10.11 15.15 38.51
C GLU A 2 -8.91 15.95 39.07
N TYR A 3 -7.80 16.09 38.33
CA TYR A 3 -6.62 16.82 38.78
C TYR A 3 -6.82 18.35 38.82
N LEU A 4 -7.38 18.94 37.76
CA LEU A 4 -7.62 20.40 37.72
C LEU A 4 -8.59 20.84 38.80
N ASP A 5 -9.57 20.00 39.15
CA ASP A 5 -10.50 20.29 40.25
C ASP A 5 -9.81 20.24 41.62
N LYS A 6 -8.86 19.31 41.82
CA LYS A 6 -8.00 19.29 43.03
C LYS A 6 -7.14 20.55 43.11
N VAL A 7 -6.54 20.99 41.99
CA VAL A 7 -5.76 22.24 41.93
C VAL A 7 -6.65 23.45 42.24
N LYS A 8 -7.82 23.56 41.62
CA LYS A 8 -8.80 24.62 41.90
C LYS A 8 -9.23 24.63 43.37
N ALA A 9 -9.48 23.47 43.96
CA ALA A 9 -9.85 23.35 45.37
C ALA A 9 -8.71 23.82 46.30
N GLN A 10 -7.46 23.49 45.97
CA GLN A 10 -6.30 23.96 46.73
C GLN A 10 -6.10 25.47 46.58
N LEU A 11 -6.19 26.01 45.36
CA LEU A 11 -6.07 27.45 45.10
C LEU A 11 -7.17 28.27 45.81
N LYS A 12 -8.36 27.70 46.02
CA LYS A 12 -9.43 28.33 46.81
C LYS A 12 -9.15 28.38 48.31
N LYS A 13 -8.29 27.49 48.83
CA LYS A 13 -7.89 27.47 50.25
C LYS A 13 -6.74 28.43 50.57
N MET A 14 -6.00 28.86 49.55
CA MET A 14 -4.87 29.78 49.71
C MET A 14 -5.32 31.24 49.74
N SER A 15 -4.77 32.00 50.68
CA SER A 15 -4.81 33.47 50.73
C SER A 15 -4.08 34.10 49.52
N LEU A 16 -4.19 35.42 49.36
CA LEU A 16 -3.52 36.14 48.29
C LEU A 16 -1.99 36.08 48.48
N GLU A 17 -1.54 36.28 49.72
CA GLU A 17 -0.12 36.27 50.10
C GLU A 17 0.51 34.88 49.90
N GLU A 18 -0.23 33.80 50.19
CA GLU A 18 0.22 32.43 49.93
C GLU A 18 0.33 32.13 48.43
N LYS A 19 -0.57 32.69 47.60
CA LYS A 19 -0.50 32.57 46.14
C LYS A 19 0.72 33.31 45.59
N ASP A 20 0.95 34.55 46.02
CA ASP A 20 2.10 35.34 45.59
C ASP A 20 3.42 34.68 46.01
N ALA A 21 3.51 34.20 47.26
CA ALA A 21 4.68 33.47 47.75
C ALA A 21 4.93 32.18 46.96
N TRP A 22 3.87 31.44 46.60
CA TRP A 22 3.99 30.24 45.79
C TRP A 22 4.45 30.56 44.36
N ILE A 23 3.88 31.57 43.69
CA ILE A 23 4.28 32.00 42.34
C ILE A 23 5.75 32.43 42.34
N LEU A 24 6.17 33.24 43.31
CA LEU A 24 7.58 33.67 43.45
C LEU A 24 8.53 32.50 43.72
N THR A 25 8.06 31.48 44.45
CA THR A 25 8.84 30.25 44.68
C THR A 25 9.00 29.46 43.38
N GLN A 26 7.94 29.32 42.58
CA GLN A 26 8.02 28.68 41.26
C GLN A 26 8.91 29.48 40.31
N ALA A 27 8.83 30.81 40.33
CA ALA A 27 9.66 31.69 39.48
C ALA A 27 11.16 31.49 39.72
N LYS A 28 11.59 31.22 40.96
CA LYS A 28 13.00 30.94 41.31
C LYS A 28 13.53 29.63 40.72
N LEU A 29 12.64 28.70 40.37
CA LEU A 29 13.02 27.41 39.78
C LEU A 29 13.12 27.47 38.25
N ILE A 30 12.67 28.58 37.63
CA ILE A 30 12.77 28.77 36.18
C ILE A 30 14.20 29.10 35.78
N SER A 31 14.70 28.42 34.75
CA SER A 31 16.03 28.66 34.19
C SER A 31 16.19 30.10 33.69
N ASN A 32 17.40 30.67 33.83
CA ASN A 32 17.68 32.07 33.51
C ASN A 32 17.17 32.50 32.12
N TYR A 33 17.34 31.64 31.12
CA TYR A 33 16.93 31.93 29.74
C TYR A 33 15.40 31.89 29.50
N LYS A 34 14.60 31.44 30.47
CA LYS A 34 13.12 31.42 30.40
C LYS A 34 12.44 32.39 31.37
N GLN A 35 13.20 33.12 32.19
CA GLN A 35 12.63 34.02 33.20
C GLN A 35 11.83 35.17 32.57
N ASN A 36 12.31 35.72 31.45
CA ASN A 36 11.56 36.74 30.72
C ASN A 36 10.26 36.18 30.12
N ASP A 37 10.30 34.98 29.55
CA ASP A 37 9.12 34.30 29.02
C ASP A 37 8.08 34.01 30.12
N PHE A 38 8.55 33.62 31.32
CA PHE A 38 7.68 33.44 32.49
C PHE A 38 7.04 34.76 32.92
N LEU A 39 7.79 35.86 32.92
CA LEU A 39 7.26 37.20 33.22
C LEU A 39 6.22 37.64 32.19
N MET A 40 6.49 37.44 30.90
CA MET A 40 5.53 37.68 29.82
C MET A 40 4.28 36.82 29.94
N SER A 41 4.40 35.62 30.52
CA SER A 41 3.25 34.78 30.80
C SER A 41 2.39 35.30 31.96
N LEU A 42 3.03 35.81 33.02
CA LEU A 42 2.32 36.47 34.12
C LEU A 42 1.59 37.74 33.68
N SER A 43 2.15 38.52 32.75
CA SER A 43 1.49 39.71 32.19
C SER A 43 0.37 39.41 31.20
N GLY A 44 0.21 38.14 30.80
CA GLY A 44 -0.72 37.72 29.75
C GLY A 44 -0.24 38.00 28.33
N THR A 45 0.98 38.52 28.15
CA THR A 45 1.61 38.75 26.84
C THR A 45 1.89 37.42 26.13
N LYS A 46 2.25 36.37 26.88
CA LYS A 46 2.39 35.00 26.38
C LYS A 46 1.44 34.04 27.10
N LYS A 47 0.64 33.27 26.37
CA LYS A 47 -0.10 32.15 26.99
C LYS A 47 0.80 30.95 27.27
N ILE A 48 1.81 30.73 26.42
CA ILE A 48 2.74 29.61 26.50
C ILE A 48 4.16 30.13 26.69
N ILE A 49 4.81 29.73 27.79
CA ILE A 49 6.16 30.20 28.15
C ILE A 49 7.19 29.88 27.04
N ASN A 50 7.22 28.65 26.56
CA ASN A 50 8.28 28.22 25.63
C ASN A 50 8.03 28.61 24.16
N MET A 51 6.85 29.13 23.83
CA MET A 51 6.50 29.55 22.47
C MET A 51 7.08 30.94 22.21
N PRO A 52 7.63 31.26 21.02
CA PRO A 52 7.97 32.63 20.65
C PRO A 52 6.75 33.57 20.73
N THR A 53 6.96 34.88 20.82
CA THR A 53 5.80 35.81 20.77
C THR A 53 5.18 35.80 19.37
N LEU A 54 3.93 36.24 19.22
CA LEU A 54 3.31 36.33 17.90
C LEU A 54 4.07 37.28 16.97
N ASP A 55 4.68 38.34 17.51
CA ASP A 55 5.53 39.29 16.78
C ASP A 55 6.84 38.65 16.29
N ASP A 56 7.48 37.82 17.13
CA ASP A 56 8.65 37.03 16.73
C ASP A 56 8.30 36.06 15.60
N ILE A 57 7.12 35.40 15.69
CA ILE A 57 6.65 34.46 14.66
C ILE A 57 6.34 35.19 13.36
N ASP A 58 5.66 36.33 13.43
CA ASP A 58 5.36 37.17 12.26
C ASP A 58 6.65 37.61 11.56
N THR A 59 7.62 38.09 12.34
CA THR A 59 8.96 38.47 11.85
C THR A 59 9.68 37.28 11.20
N LEU A 60 9.63 36.10 11.80
CA LEU A 60 10.23 34.89 11.22
C LEU A 60 9.59 34.58 9.88
N CYS A 61 8.25 34.45 9.83
CA CYS A 61 7.53 34.11 8.61
C CYS A 61 7.78 35.13 7.50
N THR A 62 7.76 36.42 7.81
CA THR A 62 8.04 37.47 6.81
C THR A 62 9.45 37.38 6.27
N ARG A 63 10.46 37.14 7.12
CA ARG A 63 11.84 36.97 6.66
C ARG A 63 12.05 35.72 5.80
N ILE A 64 11.28 34.66 6.05
CA ILE A 64 11.25 33.47 5.19
C ILE A 64 10.60 33.86 3.85
N GLU A 65 9.43 34.50 3.86
CA GLU A 65 8.70 34.90 2.66
C GLU A 65 9.50 35.86 1.75
N THR A 66 10.31 36.74 2.33
CA THR A 66 11.18 37.68 1.58
C THR A 66 12.51 37.09 1.14
N GLY A 67 12.89 35.91 1.65
CA GLY A 67 14.20 35.31 1.42
C GLY A 67 15.35 35.98 2.17
N ASP A 68 15.05 36.77 3.21
CA ASP A 68 16.06 37.40 4.08
C ASP A 68 16.79 36.38 4.98
N ILE A 69 16.20 35.19 5.13
CA ILE A 69 16.80 34.03 5.80
C ILE A 69 16.59 32.77 4.95
N TYR A 70 17.54 31.86 5.06
CA TYR A 70 17.62 30.66 4.23
C TYR A 70 18.27 29.51 4.99
N LEU A 71 18.15 28.30 4.44
CA LEU A 71 18.96 27.15 4.82
C LEU A 71 20.14 27.04 3.85
N GLU A 72 21.30 26.61 4.35
CA GLU A 72 22.44 26.32 3.48
C GLU A 72 22.34 24.87 3.00
N TYR A 73 22.21 24.70 1.70
CA TYR A 73 22.29 23.41 1.02
C TYR A 73 23.76 22.99 0.92
N ILE A 74 24.08 21.81 1.44
CA ILE A 74 25.39 21.19 1.27
C ILE A 74 25.19 19.83 0.62
N THR A 75 25.95 19.59 -0.45
CA THR A 75 26.09 18.27 -1.07
C THR A 75 27.55 17.86 -1.11
N HIS A 76 27.80 16.59 -0.82
CA HIS A 76 29.13 15.99 -0.85
C HIS A 76 29.04 14.57 -1.40
N TYR A 77 29.96 14.22 -2.29
CA TYR A 77 30.03 12.87 -2.83
C TYR A 77 30.74 11.91 -1.85
N HIS A 78 30.06 10.82 -1.50
CA HIS A 78 30.60 9.78 -0.63
C HIS A 78 30.82 8.49 -1.42
N GLU A 79 32.10 8.17 -1.68
CA GLU A 79 32.48 6.87 -2.27
C GLU A 79 32.25 5.72 -1.27
N PHE A 80 32.46 5.98 0.02
CA PHE A 80 32.25 5.02 1.11
C PHE A 80 31.43 5.65 2.24
N ASP A 81 30.58 4.85 2.88
CA ASP A 81 29.86 5.24 4.10
C ASP A 81 30.78 5.27 5.34
N GLU A 82 30.25 5.67 6.49
CA GLU A 82 31.00 5.75 7.76
C GLU A 82 31.57 4.41 8.23
N ASP A 83 30.98 3.29 7.80
CA ASP A 83 31.40 1.92 8.12
C ASP A 83 32.40 1.35 7.08
N GLY A 84 32.72 2.11 6.04
CA GLY A 84 33.64 1.75 4.96
C GLY A 84 33.02 0.88 3.86
N SER A 85 31.69 0.77 3.82
CA SER A 85 30.97 0.13 2.72
C SER A 85 30.93 1.06 1.52
N TYR A 86 31.10 0.51 0.32
CA TYR A 86 31.01 1.27 -0.91
C TYR A 86 29.57 1.75 -1.13
N MET A 87 29.39 3.07 -1.24
CA MET A 87 28.08 3.73 -1.36
C MET A 87 27.87 4.36 -2.74
N ASP A 88 28.91 5.02 -3.29
CA ASP A 88 28.88 5.71 -4.59
C ASP A 88 27.66 6.63 -4.75
N ASP A 89 27.41 7.49 -3.76
CA ASP A 89 26.22 8.34 -3.74
C ASP A 89 26.49 9.75 -3.20
N TRP A 90 25.60 10.68 -3.57
CA TRP A 90 25.63 12.05 -3.09
C TRP A 90 24.85 12.16 -1.78
N VAL A 91 25.48 12.75 -0.77
CA VAL A 91 24.83 13.02 0.51
C VAL A 91 24.48 14.49 0.59
N VAL A 92 23.20 14.76 0.83
CA VAL A 92 22.65 16.11 0.98
C VAL A 92 22.22 16.33 2.42
N TRP A 93 22.58 17.49 2.98
CA TRP A 93 22.08 18.00 4.25
C TRP A 93 21.94 19.53 4.23
N TYR A 94 21.29 20.06 5.27
CA TYR A 94 20.96 21.49 5.37
C TYR A 94 21.49 22.08 6.67
N ASN A 95 22.33 23.12 6.58
CA ASN A 95 22.65 23.92 7.78
C ASN A 95 21.59 25.00 7.98
N ASP A 96 21.31 25.31 9.24
CA ASP A 96 20.35 26.35 9.64
C ASP A 96 21.05 27.52 10.36
N PRO A 97 21.74 28.40 9.62
CA PRO A 97 22.51 29.50 10.22
C PRO A 97 21.63 30.51 10.97
N PHE A 98 20.34 30.57 10.67
CA PHE A 98 19.39 31.51 11.27
C PHE A 98 18.49 30.89 12.35
N SER A 99 18.68 29.61 12.68
CA SER A 99 17.87 28.88 13.67
C SER A 99 16.37 28.88 13.36
N ILE A 100 16.01 28.78 12.08
CA ILE A 100 14.65 28.65 11.55
C ILE A 100 13.98 27.40 12.14
N LEU A 101 14.60 26.23 12.00
CA LEU A 101 14.02 24.94 12.37
C LEU A 101 13.83 24.81 13.91
N PRO A 102 14.82 25.19 14.77
CA PRO A 102 14.59 25.25 16.21
C PRO A 102 13.46 26.20 16.61
N MET A 103 13.28 27.32 15.91
CA MET A 103 12.18 28.24 16.18
C MET A 103 10.84 27.64 15.77
N MET A 104 10.74 27.03 14.58
CA MET A 104 9.55 26.30 14.12
C MET A 104 9.15 25.18 15.07
N ARG A 105 10.10 24.38 15.55
CA ARG A 105 9.87 23.34 16.56
C ARG A 105 9.19 23.90 17.82
N ARG A 106 9.66 25.05 18.32
CA ARG A 106 9.05 25.72 19.49
C ARG A 106 7.64 26.24 19.19
N ILE A 107 7.41 26.71 17.97
CA ILE A 107 6.09 27.15 17.51
C ILE A 107 5.12 25.97 17.47
N PHE A 108 5.48 24.86 16.84
CA PHE A 108 4.62 23.66 16.77
C PHE A 108 4.30 23.09 18.16
N ALA A 109 5.30 23.00 19.04
CA ALA A 109 5.08 22.60 20.43
C ALA A 109 4.16 23.57 21.18
N GLY A 110 4.27 24.87 20.92
CA GLY A 110 3.41 25.90 21.48
C GLY A 110 1.98 25.83 20.96
N CYS A 111 1.79 25.62 19.65
CA CYS A 111 0.49 25.41 19.03
C CYS A 111 -0.26 24.23 19.66
N HIS A 112 0.41 23.11 19.90
CA HIS A 112 -0.18 21.99 20.60
C HIS A 112 -0.71 22.36 22.00
N GLN A 113 0.07 23.14 22.76
CA GLN A 113 -0.35 23.61 24.08
C GLN A 113 -1.50 24.61 24.00
N LEU A 114 -1.53 25.46 22.96
CA LEU A 114 -2.65 26.37 22.69
C LEU A 114 -3.94 25.60 22.35
N VAL A 115 -3.87 24.50 21.60
CA VAL A 115 -5.02 23.61 21.36
C VAL A 115 -5.58 23.08 22.68
N MET A 116 -4.71 22.64 23.61
CA MET A 116 -5.14 22.18 24.94
C MET A 116 -5.79 23.29 25.80
N LEU A 117 -5.52 24.56 25.47
CA LEU A 117 -6.13 25.73 26.08
C LEU A 117 -7.35 26.26 25.28
N GLU A 118 -7.78 25.52 24.24
CA GLU A 118 -8.91 25.86 23.37
C GLU A 118 -8.70 27.15 22.54
N GLU A 119 -7.44 27.56 22.32
CA GLU A 119 -7.06 28.74 21.55
C GLU A 119 -7.01 28.45 20.04
N TYR A 120 -8.09 27.85 19.51
CA TYR A 120 -8.14 27.28 18.17
C TYR A 120 -7.89 28.30 17.06
N GLN A 121 -8.41 29.53 17.19
CA GLN A 121 -8.24 30.56 16.15
C GLN A 121 -6.77 30.90 15.94
N THR A 122 -6.03 31.13 17.03
CA THR A 122 -4.60 31.45 16.96
C THR A 122 -3.81 30.29 16.35
N VAL A 123 -4.11 29.05 16.74
CA VAL A 123 -3.43 27.87 16.18
C VAL A 123 -3.72 27.74 14.69
N TYR A 124 -4.98 27.87 14.29
CA TYR A 124 -5.38 27.78 12.90
C TYR A 124 -4.68 28.83 12.04
N ASP A 125 -4.66 30.10 12.47
CA ASP A 125 -4.03 31.18 11.70
C ASP A 125 -2.51 30.99 11.58
N LEU A 126 -1.84 30.59 12.67
CA LEU A 126 -0.40 30.34 12.67
C LEU A 126 -0.01 29.16 11.76
N LEU A 127 -0.67 28.01 11.93
CA LEU A 127 -0.32 26.82 11.16
C LEU A 127 -0.72 26.96 9.69
N SER A 128 -1.81 27.65 9.37
CA SER A 128 -2.19 27.94 7.97
C SER A 128 -1.12 28.74 7.25
N ARG A 129 -0.50 29.73 7.92
CA ARG A 129 0.59 30.50 7.33
C ARG A 129 1.88 29.68 7.24
N ILE A 130 2.28 29.01 8.33
CA ILE A 130 3.56 28.29 8.39
C ILE A 130 3.60 27.13 7.39
N PHE A 131 2.49 26.42 7.20
CA PHE A 131 2.42 25.29 6.28
C PHE A 131 2.44 25.69 4.80
N GLU A 132 2.21 26.96 4.48
CA GLU A 132 2.35 27.50 3.13
C GLU A 132 3.76 28.09 2.87
N LEU A 133 4.64 28.13 3.87
CA LEU A 133 5.99 28.66 3.71
C LEU A 133 6.88 27.75 2.86
N LYS A 134 7.64 28.38 1.97
CA LYS A 134 8.74 27.77 1.21
C LYS A 134 10.06 28.25 1.77
N LEU A 135 10.89 27.34 2.28
CA LEU A 135 12.17 27.69 2.87
C LEU A 135 13.19 27.92 1.76
N PHE A 136 13.73 29.13 1.64
CA PHE A 136 14.79 29.41 0.67
C PHE A 136 16.04 28.59 0.99
N ILE A 137 16.70 28.10 -0.05
CA ILE A 137 17.97 27.39 0.06
C ILE A 137 19.06 28.13 -0.71
N GLN A 138 20.24 28.21 -0.11
CA GLN A 138 21.44 28.77 -0.75
C GLN A 138 22.57 27.75 -0.72
N GLU A 139 23.39 27.73 -1.75
CA GLU A 139 24.62 26.94 -1.77
C GLU A 139 25.52 27.35 -0.60
N GLY A 140 25.83 26.40 0.28
CA GLY A 140 26.79 26.65 1.36
C GLY A 140 28.23 26.61 0.87
N GLU A 141 29.13 27.29 1.58
CA GLU A 141 30.54 27.47 1.15
C GLU A 141 31.31 26.18 0.89
N ASN A 142 30.91 25.07 1.52
CA ASN A 142 31.54 23.75 1.40
C ASN A 142 30.74 22.77 0.53
N SER A 143 29.73 23.25 -0.20
CA SER A 143 28.96 22.42 -1.11
C SER A 143 29.77 22.10 -2.36
N GLU A 144 29.69 20.88 -2.87
CA GLU A 144 30.34 20.50 -4.13
C GLU A 144 29.50 20.86 -5.35
N ASP A 145 28.18 20.97 -5.19
CA ASP A 145 27.22 21.37 -6.23
C ASP A 145 26.16 22.33 -5.65
N ALA A 146 25.55 23.11 -6.55
CA ALA A 146 24.45 24.02 -6.23
C ALA A 146 23.11 23.27 -6.10
N PRO A 147 22.14 23.77 -5.31
CA PRO A 147 20.82 23.16 -5.24
C PRO A 147 20.08 23.26 -6.58
N GLU A 148 19.35 22.21 -6.94
CA GLU A 148 18.52 22.19 -8.16
C GLU A 148 17.27 23.08 -8.05
N GLU A 149 16.77 23.28 -6.83
CA GLU A 149 15.61 24.12 -6.53
C GLU A 149 16.01 25.35 -5.70
N GLU A 150 15.20 26.41 -5.76
CA GLU A 150 15.42 27.63 -4.96
C GLU A 150 14.82 27.53 -3.55
N TYR A 151 13.98 26.53 -3.32
CA TYR A 151 13.25 26.36 -2.08
C TYR A 151 13.09 24.89 -1.72
N ILE A 152 12.85 24.64 -0.43
CA ILE A 152 12.50 23.34 0.12
C ILE A 152 11.24 23.45 0.98
N GLU A 153 10.42 22.41 0.96
CA GLU A 153 9.21 22.32 1.77
C GLU A 153 9.50 21.72 3.15
N LEU A 154 8.69 22.09 4.16
CA LEU A 154 8.76 21.49 5.49
C LEU A 154 8.50 19.98 5.50
N SER A 155 7.75 19.50 4.50
CA SER A 155 7.43 18.08 4.36
C SER A 155 8.59 17.22 3.86
N ASP A 156 9.67 17.85 3.38
CA ASP A 156 10.86 17.15 2.89
C ASP A 156 11.47 16.27 3.98
N SER A 157 11.97 15.10 3.59
CA SER A 157 12.50 14.10 4.51
C SER A 157 13.70 14.59 5.33
N LYS A 158 14.61 15.36 4.72
CA LYS A 158 15.80 15.91 5.39
C LYS A 158 15.42 17.03 6.36
N ILE A 159 14.48 17.88 5.96
CA ILE A 159 13.96 18.93 6.84
C ILE A 159 13.21 18.33 8.03
N LYS A 160 12.42 17.27 7.82
CA LYS A 160 11.74 16.54 8.90
C LYS A 160 12.71 15.98 9.93
N GLU A 161 13.82 15.41 9.47
CA GLU A 161 14.88 14.87 10.32
C GLU A 161 15.51 15.97 11.19
N GLU A 162 15.94 17.06 10.56
CA GLU A 162 16.56 18.21 11.25
C GLU A 162 15.62 18.96 12.19
N LEU A 163 14.33 19.08 11.83
CA LEU A 163 13.33 19.73 12.65
C LEU A 163 13.14 19.02 14.01
N SER A 164 13.41 17.71 14.09
CA SER A 164 13.29 16.91 15.31
C SER A 164 11.92 17.10 16.00
N TYR A 165 10.86 17.17 15.18
CA TYR A 165 9.47 17.32 15.60
C TYR A 165 8.56 16.49 14.71
N ASN A 166 7.53 15.89 15.30
CA ASN A 166 6.53 15.13 14.55
C ASN A 166 5.57 16.10 13.83
N LEU A 167 5.76 16.31 12.52
CA LEU A 167 4.89 17.18 11.71
C LEU A 167 3.45 16.67 11.63
N ASP A 168 3.20 15.37 11.69
CA ASP A 168 1.85 14.81 11.70
C ASP A 168 1.07 15.28 12.93
N LYS A 169 1.77 15.50 14.05
CA LYS A 169 1.18 16.10 15.26
C LYS A 169 0.79 17.56 15.03
N ALA A 170 1.63 18.35 14.36
CA ALA A 170 1.29 19.73 14.02
C ALA A 170 0.13 19.79 13.02
N ALA A 171 0.11 18.90 12.01
CA ALA A 171 -0.99 18.75 11.07
C ALA A 171 -2.30 18.40 11.78
N ALA A 172 -2.25 17.48 12.76
CA ALA A 172 -3.40 17.16 13.60
C ALA A 172 -3.89 18.37 14.40
N ASP A 173 -3.00 19.14 15.05
CA ASP A 173 -3.37 20.35 15.78
C ASP A 173 -4.03 21.42 14.86
N TRP A 174 -3.59 21.50 13.60
CA TRP A 174 -4.19 22.37 12.57
C TRP A 174 -5.62 21.93 12.21
N ILE A 175 -5.81 20.63 11.96
CA ILE A 175 -7.12 20.04 11.64
C ILE A 175 -8.08 20.12 12.84
N ILE A 176 -7.61 19.84 14.05
CA ILE A 176 -8.38 20.00 15.28
C ILE A 176 -8.90 21.43 15.39
N SER A 177 -8.01 22.41 15.23
CA SER A 177 -8.36 23.82 15.33
C SER A 177 -9.41 24.21 14.28
N PHE A 178 -9.24 23.78 13.04
CA PHE A 178 -10.22 23.98 11.98
C PHE A 178 -11.59 23.35 12.33
N MET A 179 -11.60 22.11 12.81
CA MET A 179 -12.84 21.39 13.12
C MET A 179 -13.67 22.09 14.19
N TYR A 180 -13.03 22.60 15.25
CA TYR A 180 -13.72 23.34 16.32
C TYR A 180 -14.21 24.72 15.86
N LEU A 181 -13.45 25.43 15.02
CA LEU A 181 -13.84 26.76 14.52
C LEU A 181 -14.99 26.71 13.51
N THR A 182 -15.11 25.61 12.76
CA THR A 182 -16.01 25.53 11.60
C THR A 182 -17.31 24.80 11.86
N THR A 183 -17.65 24.50 13.11
CA THR A 183 -18.92 23.83 13.49
C THR A 183 -20.20 24.50 12.97
N LYS A 184 -20.13 25.79 12.62
CA LYS A 184 -21.26 26.57 12.06
C LYS A 184 -21.28 26.64 10.53
N LEU A 185 -20.20 26.23 9.85
CA LEU A 185 -20.14 26.20 8.39
C LEU A 185 -21.00 25.06 7.84
N SER A 186 -21.42 25.18 6.58
CA SER A 186 -22.09 24.06 5.91
C SER A 186 -21.13 22.89 5.73
N ASP A 187 -21.66 21.66 5.72
CA ASP A 187 -20.83 20.46 5.51
C ASP A 187 -20.07 20.52 4.17
N LYS A 188 -20.65 21.15 3.15
CA LYS A 188 -20.00 21.39 1.86
C LYS A 188 -18.79 22.32 1.98
N ASP A 189 -18.95 23.50 2.59
CA ASP A 189 -17.85 24.47 2.72
C ASP A 189 -16.73 23.91 3.63
N ARG A 190 -17.10 23.11 4.62
CA ARG A 190 -16.14 22.40 5.48
C ARG A 190 -15.39 21.34 4.71
N ALA A 191 -16.08 20.55 3.88
CA ALA A 191 -15.48 19.52 3.06
C ALA A 191 -14.43 20.09 2.10
N GLU A 192 -14.77 21.14 1.35
CA GLU A 192 -13.84 21.77 0.40
C GLU A 192 -12.56 22.27 1.09
N LYS A 193 -12.69 22.89 2.26
CA LYS A 193 -11.52 23.38 3.03
C LYS A 193 -10.70 22.24 3.64
N LEU A 194 -11.35 21.21 4.19
CA LEU A 194 -10.66 20.04 4.72
C LEU A 194 -9.87 19.31 3.65
N ILE A 195 -10.46 19.09 2.47
CA ILE A 195 -9.77 18.46 1.35
C ILE A 195 -8.51 19.27 1.01
N LYS A 196 -8.62 20.59 0.85
CA LYS A 196 -7.46 21.44 0.57
C LYS A 196 -6.36 21.31 1.64
N MET A 197 -6.73 21.23 2.92
CA MET A 197 -5.76 21.04 4.03
C MET A 197 -5.10 19.65 3.97
N LEU A 198 -5.86 18.61 3.62
CA LEU A 198 -5.43 17.22 3.57
C LEU A 198 -4.61 16.87 2.32
N GLU A 199 -4.79 17.64 1.24
CA GLU A 199 -4.00 17.56 0.01
C GLU A 199 -2.60 18.16 0.16
N THR A 200 -2.33 18.89 1.26
CA THR A 200 -0.97 19.39 1.52
C THR A 200 0.00 18.25 1.85
N SER A 201 1.25 18.39 1.42
CA SER A 201 2.34 17.44 1.67
C SER A 201 2.59 17.20 3.17
N ILE A 202 2.26 18.17 4.02
CA ILE A 202 2.36 18.10 5.48
C ILE A 202 1.31 17.15 6.08
N SER A 203 0.13 17.05 5.48
CA SER A 203 -0.97 16.19 5.94
C SER A 203 -0.91 14.77 5.36
N LYS A 204 0.13 14.41 4.59
CA LYS A 204 0.19 13.15 3.84
C LYS A 204 -0.08 11.92 4.71
N ASN A 205 0.52 11.88 5.90
CA ASN A 205 0.46 10.74 6.82
C ASN A 205 -0.69 10.82 7.85
N LEU A 206 -1.54 11.85 7.78
CA LEU A 206 -2.61 12.03 8.75
C LEU A 206 -3.74 11.02 8.48
N LYS A 207 -4.01 10.15 9.45
CA LYS A 207 -5.13 9.20 9.37
C LYS A 207 -6.47 9.92 9.53
N LEU A 208 -7.38 9.82 8.54
CA LEU A 208 -8.63 10.59 8.53
C LEU A 208 -9.63 10.19 9.62
N ARG A 209 -9.44 9.02 10.26
CA ARG A 209 -10.24 8.61 11.42
C ARG A 209 -10.26 9.65 12.54
N ILE A 210 -9.22 10.48 12.68
CA ILE A 210 -9.22 11.59 13.64
C ILE A 210 -10.41 12.53 13.47
N LEU A 211 -10.91 12.71 12.23
CA LEU A 211 -12.07 13.55 11.96
C LEU A 211 -13.35 13.02 12.60
N LYS A 212 -13.51 11.69 12.73
CA LYS A 212 -14.64 11.09 13.45
C LYS A 212 -14.59 11.45 14.94
N ASP A 213 -13.42 11.33 15.55
CA ASP A 213 -13.22 11.63 16.97
C ASP A 213 -13.45 13.12 17.28
N LEU A 214 -13.25 13.98 16.27
CA LEU A 214 -13.49 15.43 16.33
C LEU A 214 -14.93 15.84 15.96
N GLY A 215 -15.87 14.89 15.90
CA GLY A 215 -17.28 15.17 15.62
C GLY A 215 -17.61 15.33 14.13
N GLY A 216 -16.77 14.79 13.24
CA GLY A 216 -17.07 14.64 11.82
C GLY A 216 -18.33 13.78 11.63
N THR A 217 -19.29 14.30 10.88
CA THR A 217 -20.58 13.64 10.64
C THR A 217 -20.54 12.87 9.32
N GLU A 218 -21.43 11.88 9.17
CA GLU A 218 -21.61 11.16 7.90
C GLU A 218 -21.86 12.14 6.73
N LYS A 219 -22.64 13.21 6.95
CA LYS A 219 -22.92 14.24 5.93
C LYS A 219 -21.67 15.00 5.47
N LEU A 220 -20.75 15.28 6.39
CA LEU A 220 -19.46 15.90 6.07
C LEU A 220 -18.64 14.95 5.20
N PHE A 221 -18.52 13.69 5.58
CA PHE A 221 -17.76 12.70 4.81
C PHE A 221 -18.37 12.44 3.42
N VAL A 222 -19.70 12.36 3.30
CA VAL A 222 -20.38 12.31 1.99
C VAL A 222 -20.08 13.56 1.16
N SER A 223 -20.07 14.75 1.78
CA SER A 223 -19.73 15.99 1.07
C SER A 223 -18.28 16.00 0.59
N MET A 224 -17.35 15.45 1.39
CA MET A 224 -15.94 15.30 1.00
C MET A 224 -15.78 14.29 -0.14
N GLN A 225 -16.43 13.13 -0.05
CA GLN A 225 -16.44 12.11 -1.09
C GLN A 225 -16.90 12.73 -2.43
N SER A 226 -18.06 13.38 -2.45
CA SER A 226 -18.58 13.98 -3.69
C SER A 226 -17.67 15.08 -4.25
N ALA A 227 -17.04 15.88 -3.39
CA ALA A 227 -16.10 16.91 -3.83
C ALA A 227 -14.82 16.31 -4.44
N LEU A 228 -14.29 15.24 -3.85
CA LEU A 228 -13.14 14.51 -4.38
C LEU A 228 -13.46 13.81 -5.70
N GLU A 229 -14.60 13.13 -5.82
CA GLU A 229 -15.03 12.46 -7.06
C GLU A 229 -15.11 13.45 -8.23
N ILE A 230 -15.65 14.66 -7.99
CA ILE A 230 -15.67 15.73 -8.99
C ILE A 230 -14.26 16.18 -9.35
N ALA A 231 -13.40 16.43 -8.35
CA ALA A 231 -12.03 16.88 -8.57
C ALA A 231 -11.19 15.84 -9.34
N ILE A 232 -11.35 14.55 -9.02
CA ILE A 232 -10.67 13.43 -9.69
C ILE A 232 -11.11 13.34 -11.14
N ALA A 233 -12.42 13.42 -11.43
CA ALA A 233 -12.93 13.40 -12.80
C ALA A 233 -12.40 14.57 -13.65
N ASP A 234 -12.28 15.76 -13.05
CA ASP A 234 -11.70 16.94 -13.69
C ASP A 234 -10.18 16.74 -13.96
N LEU A 235 -9.44 16.18 -13.00
CA LEU A 235 -8.01 15.87 -13.15
C LEU A 235 -7.77 14.80 -14.22
N GLU A 236 -8.58 13.75 -14.26
CA GLU A 236 -8.51 12.71 -15.30
C GLU A 236 -8.76 13.29 -16.70
N THR A 237 -9.73 14.19 -16.81
CA THR A 237 -10.03 14.86 -18.08
C THR A 237 -8.83 15.67 -18.54
N GLN A 238 -8.22 16.44 -17.65
CA GLN A 238 -6.98 17.18 -17.93
C GLN A 238 -5.81 16.23 -18.30
N LYS A 239 -5.63 15.11 -17.60
CA LYS A 239 -4.63 14.09 -17.91
C LYS A 239 -4.82 13.54 -19.33
N LYS A 240 -6.06 13.20 -19.70
CA LYS A 240 -6.41 12.70 -21.05
C LYS A 240 -6.12 13.75 -22.13
N GLU A 241 -6.40 15.03 -21.89
CA GLU A 241 -6.11 16.12 -22.83
C GLU A 241 -4.60 16.32 -23.05
N ILE A 242 -3.81 16.28 -21.98
CA ILE A 242 -2.34 16.40 -22.06
C ILE A 242 -1.73 15.22 -22.82
N LEU A 243 -2.21 13.99 -22.58
CA LEU A 243 -1.78 12.80 -23.31
C LEU A 243 -2.11 12.88 -24.80
N LYS A 244 -3.30 13.38 -25.16
CA LYS A 244 -3.68 13.62 -26.56
C LYS A 244 -2.78 14.64 -27.26
N ALA A 245 -2.29 15.62 -26.51
CA ALA A 245 -1.34 16.62 -27.01
C ALA A 245 0.11 16.08 -27.13
N GLY A 246 0.38 14.84 -26.73
CA GLY A 246 1.70 14.21 -26.80
C GLY A 246 2.72 14.77 -25.81
N ASN A 247 2.28 15.54 -24.81
CA ASN A 247 3.16 16.25 -23.88
C ASN A 247 3.28 15.48 -22.56
N ARG A 248 4.45 14.90 -22.28
CA ARG A 248 4.82 14.40 -20.94
C ARG A 248 5.79 15.37 -20.28
N ASN A 249 5.28 16.55 -19.93
CA ASN A 249 6.06 17.61 -19.30
C ASN A 249 5.75 17.69 -17.80
N ARG A 250 6.40 18.59 -17.06
CA ARG A 250 6.21 18.82 -15.61
C ARG A 250 4.73 18.87 -15.19
N LYS A 251 3.87 19.52 -16.00
CA LYS A 251 2.43 19.64 -15.73
C LYS A 251 1.70 18.29 -15.72
N PHE A 252 2.15 17.31 -16.51
CA PHE A 252 1.61 15.96 -16.49
C PHE A 252 1.85 15.29 -15.13
N PHE A 253 3.09 15.35 -14.64
CA PHE A 253 3.48 14.79 -13.35
C PHE A 253 2.77 15.48 -12.18
N GLU A 254 2.65 16.82 -12.21
CA GLU A 254 1.88 17.56 -11.19
C GLU A 254 0.40 17.14 -11.11
N ILE A 255 -0.22 16.77 -12.24
CA ILE A 255 -1.59 16.24 -12.27
C ILE A 255 -1.63 14.81 -11.75
N GLU A 256 -0.63 13.99 -12.09
CA GLU A 256 -0.53 12.61 -11.62
C GLU A 256 -0.36 12.52 -10.11
N ASP A 257 0.49 13.36 -9.52
CA ASP A 257 0.69 13.45 -8.07
C ASP A 257 -0.59 13.88 -7.36
N LYS A 258 -1.28 14.90 -7.89
CA LYS A 258 -2.57 15.33 -7.34
C LYS A 258 -3.64 14.26 -7.42
N LEU A 259 -3.74 13.58 -8.56
CA LEU A 259 -4.72 12.51 -8.77
C LEU A 259 -4.46 11.35 -7.80
N THR A 260 -3.20 10.97 -7.62
CA THR A 260 -2.79 9.96 -6.63
C THR A 260 -3.23 10.39 -5.24
N ARG A 261 -2.92 11.61 -4.82
CA ARG A 261 -3.28 12.09 -3.49
C ARG A 261 -4.80 12.22 -3.27
N SER A 262 -5.55 12.72 -4.26
CA SER A 262 -7.01 12.82 -4.15
C SER A 262 -7.67 11.44 -4.10
N ASN A 263 -7.14 10.45 -4.82
CA ASN A 263 -7.61 9.06 -4.76
C ASN A 263 -7.33 8.43 -3.39
N GLU A 264 -6.11 8.59 -2.84
CA GLU A 264 -5.76 8.15 -1.48
C GLU A 264 -6.79 8.67 -0.45
N LEU A 265 -7.10 9.96 -0.50
CA LEU A 265 -8.07 10.59 0.40
C LEU A 265 -9.49 10.07 0.20
N LEU A 266 -9.92 9.88 -1.06
CA LEU A 266 -11.25 9.38 -1.38
C LEU A 266 -11.46 7.99 -0.79
N ILE A 267 -10.48 7.10 -0.97
CA ILE A 267 -10.54 5.72 -0.51
C ILE A 267 -10.51 5.69 1.03
N ASP A 268 -9.64 6.47 1.69
CA ASP A 268 -9.60 6.52 3.16
C ASP A 268 -10.92 7.04 3.77
N ILE A 269 -11.60 7.98 3.10
CA ILE A 269 -12.94 8.44 3.51
C ILE A 269 -13.97 7.31 3.40
N ARG A 270 -14.02 6.61 2.26
CA ARG A 270 -14.99 5.54 2.04
C ARG A 270 -14.77 4.38 3.00
N MET A 271 -13.52 3.99 3.20
CA MET A 271 -13.15 2.84 4.02
C MET A 271 -13.22 3.13 5.52
N ARG A 272 -12.67 4.25 5.99
CA ARG A 272 -12.52 4.52 7.43
C ARG A 272 -13.53 5.50 7.97
N CYS A 273 -14.16 6.34 7.14
CA CYS A 273 -15.00 7.44 7.61
C CYS A 273 -16.50 7.20 7.36
N LEU A 274 -16.88 6.56 6.26
CA LEU A 274 -18.26 6.19 6.00
C LEU A 274 -18.55 4.80 6.58
N GLU A 275 -19.72 4.64 7.19
CA GLU A 275 -20.23 3.28 7.44
C GLU A 275 -20.58 2.70 6.09
N ARG A 276 -20.12 1.47 5.80
CA ARG A 276 -20.57 0.70 4.64
C ARG A 276 -22.07 0.46 4.79
N LYS A 277 -22.88 1.42 4.35
CA LYS A 277 -24.27 1.15 4.04
C LYS A 277 -24.20 0.20 2.87
N LYS A 278 -24.61 -1.07 3.07
CA LYS A 278 -25.01 -1.96 1.97
C LYS A 278 -26.11 -1.21 1.22
N ILE A 279 -25.71 -0.38 0.26
CA ILE A 279 -26.64 0.30 -0.62
C ILE A 279 -27.26 -0.86 -1.38
N LYS A 280 -28.53 -1.16 -1.10
CA LYS A 280 -29.35 -1.98 -1.97
C LYS A 280 -29.56 -1.20 -3.26
N GLN A 281 -28.52 -1.03 -4.06
CA GLN A 281 -28.66 -0.74 -5.47
C GLN A 281 -28.82 -2.09 -6.18
N MET A 282 -29.47 -2.05 -7.34
CA MET A 282 -29.80 -3.23 -8.15
C MET A 282 -28.56 -3.81 -8.86
N GLU A 283 -27.37 -3.63 -8.30
CA GLU A 283 -26.14 -4.27 -8.75
C GLU A 283 -26.10 -5.68 -8.15
N SER A 284 -25.46 -6.62 -8.85
CA SER A 284 -25.40 -7.99 -8.37
C SER A 284 -24.58 -8.06 -7.08
N PHE A 285 -24.93 -9.00 -6.20
CA PHE A 285 -24.17 -9.26 -4.98
C PHE A 285 -22.67 -9.51 -5.27
N LEU A 286 -22.36 -10.18 -6.39
CA LEU A 286 -21.00 -10.40 -6.85
C LEU A 286 -20.30 -9.09 -7.24
N GLU A 287 -20.94 -8.25 -8.04
CA GLU A 287 -20.36 -6.98 -8.52
C GLU A 287 -20.09 -6.02 -7.36
N ASP A 288 -21.06 -5.84 -6.47
CA ASP A 288 -20.92 -5.00 -5.27
C ASP A 288 -19.75 -5.48 -4.40
N SER A 289 -19.73 -6.77 -4.08
CA SER A 289 -18.70 -7.34 -3.21
C SER A 289 -17.32 -7.33 -3.87
N TRP A 290 -17.25 -7.51 -5.20
CA TRP A 290 -15.98 -7.45 -5.91
C TRP A 290 -15.44 -6.03 -6.00
N ASN A 291 -16.32 -5.04 -6.22
CA ASN A 291 -15.93 -3.64 -6.17
C ASN A 291 -15.38 -3.27 -4.79
N ASP A 292 -15.98 -3.78 -3.71
CA ASP A 292 -15.45 -3.64 -2.35
C ASP A 292 -14.05 -4.26 -2.20
N VAL A 293 -13.82 -5.46 -2.74
CA VAL A 293 -12.48 -6.10 -2.75
C VAL A 293 -11.48 -5.23 -3.49
N CYS A 294 -11.81 -4.79 -4.71
CA CYS A 294 -10.92 -3.94 -5.51
C CYS A 294 -10.58 -2.62 -4.80
N GLU A 295 -11.55 -1.99 -4.12
CA GLU A 295 -11.32 -0.76 -3.37
C GLU A 295 -10.37 -0.99 -2.17
N VAL A 296 -10.52 -2.12 -1.47
CA VAL A 296 -9.60 -2.47 -0.37
C VAL A 296 -8.19 -2.77 -0.89
N VAL A 297 -8.07 -3.49 -2.01
CA VAL A 297 -6.79 -3.80 -2.66
C VAL A 297 -6.10 -2.51 -3.11
N GLU A 298 -6.84 -1.61 -3.77
CA GLU A 298 -6.31 -0.31 -4.20
C GLU A 298 -5.84 0.50 -2.98
N TRP A 299 -6.59 0.48 -1.87
CA TRP A 299 -6.15 1.10 -0.63
C TRP A 299 -4.80 0.55 -0.12
N LEU A 300 -4.67 -0.78 -0.07
CA LEU A 300 -3.44 -1.43 0.39
C LEU A 300 -2.24 -1.09 -0.48
N SER A 301 -2.44 -0.75 -1.76
CA SER A 301 -1.36 -0.33 -2.66
C SER A 301 -0.66 0.97 -2.26
N PHE A 302 -1.30 1.81 -1.43
CA PHE A 302 -0.72 3.05 -0.91
C PHE A 302 0.07 2.85 0.39
N GLU A 303 -0.07 1.70 1.04
CA GLU A 303 0.69 1.39 2.25
C GLU A 303 2.09 0.90 1.88
N LYS A 304 3.09 1.30 2.66
CA LYS A 304 4.48 0.90 2.44
C LYS A 304 4.69 -0.60 2.73
N ASP A 305 4.00 -1.10 3.75
CA ASP A 305 4.04 -2.48 4.22
C ASP A 305 2.60 -2.92 4.55
N ILE A 306 2.14 -4.01 3.92
CA ILE A 306 0.74 -4.45 3.99
C ILE A 306 0.48 -5.59 5.00
N ASP A 307 1.51 -6.33 5.40
CA ASP A 307 1.40 -7.59 6.16
C ASP A 307 0.57 -7.50 7.46
N ASP A 308 0.54 -6.33 8.11
CA ASP A 308 -0.16 -6.09 9.39
C ASP A 308 -1.45 -5.28 9.25
N GLN A 309 -1.91 -5.00 8.02
CA GLN A 309 -3.08 -4.14 7.81
C GLN A 309 -4.38 -4.91 8.06
N PRO A 310 -5.25 -4.45 8.99
CA PRO A 310 -6.53 -5.13 9.29
C PRO A 310 -7.49 -5.15 8.09
N GLU A 311 -7.22 -4.33 7.07
CA GLU A 311 -7.96 -4.32 5.81
C GLU A 311 -7.77 -5.63 5.01
N ILE A 312 -6.68 -6.37 5.21
CA ILE A 312 -6.53 -7.73 4.63
C ILE A 312 -7.62 -8.66 5.14
N ASP A 313 -7.94 -8.62 6.44
CA ASP A 313 -9.04 -9.41 7.00
C ASP A 313 -10.38 -9.07 6.34
N THR A 314 -10.56 -7.81 5.92
CA THR A 314 -11.78 -7.38 5.20
C THR A 314 -11.89 -8.03 3.83
N VAL A 315 -10.80 -8.11 3.07
CA VAL A 315 -10.77 -8.85 1.78
C VAL A 315 -11.12 -10.31 2.02
N LEU A 316 -10.48 -10.95 3.00
CA LEU A 316 -10.72 -12.35 3.33
C LEU A 316 -12.17 -12.61 3.77
N GLU A 317 -12.78 -11.72 4.54
CA GLU A 317 -14.17 -11.82 4.95
C GLU A 317 -15.13 -11.70 3.76
N ILE A 318 -14.93 -10.73 2.86
CA ILE A 318 -15.76 -10.58 1.66
C ILE A 318 -15.64 -11.81 0.76
N CYS A 319 -14.42 -12.29 0.50
CA CYS A 319 -14.19 -13.49 -0.30
C CYS A 319 -14.84 -14.73 0.33
N LYS A 320 -14.80 -14.87 1.66
CA LYS A 320 -15.52 -15.95 2.38
C LYS A 320 -17.02 -15.83 2.20
N GLU A 321 -17.60 -14.62 2.28
CA GLU A 321 -19.03 -14.41 2.02
C GLU A 321 -19.40 -14.78 0.58
N LEU A 322 -18.58 -14.41 -0.40
CA LEU A 322 -18.77 -14.76 -1.81
C LEU A 322 -18.70 -16.28 -2.03
N VAL A 323 -17.69 -16.96 -1.49
CA VAL A 323 -17.54 -18.42 -1.59
C VAL A 323 -18.69 -19.15 -0.89
N GLN A 324 -19.26 -18.61 0.19
CA GLN A 324 -20.40 -19.21 0.88
C GLN A 324 -21.74 -18.92 0.20
N SER A 325 -21.82 -17.87 -0.62
CA SER A 325 -23.06 -17.48 -1.29
C SER A 325 -23.37 -18.39 -2.47
N ASP A 326 -24.59 -18.91 -2.52
CA ASP A 326 -25.09 -19.64 -3.70
C ASP A 326 -25.73 -18.70 -4.73
N GLU A 327 -25.73 -17.40 -4.48
CA GLU A 327 -26.35 -16.41 -5.37
C GLU A 327 -25.44 -16.06 -6.56
N ILE A 328 -24.11 -16.10 -6.37
CA ILE A 328 -23.13 -15.66 -7.37
C ILE A 328 -23.16 -16.48 -8.66
N GLN A 329 -23.60 -17.74 -8.58
CA GLN A 329 -23.73 -18.63 -9.75
C GLN A 329 -24.86 -18.19 -10.70
N TYR A 330 -25.79 -17.35 -10.23
CA TYR A 330 -26.91 -16.85 -11.04
C TYR A 330 -26.61 -15.55 -11.76
N ASP A 331 -25.47 -14.91 -11.47
CA ASP A 331 -25.05 -13.69 -12.16
C ASP A 331 -24.76 -13.93 -13.64
N GLU A 332 -24.60 -12.86 -14.42
CA GLU A 332 -24.23 -13.03 -15.82
C GLU A 332 -22.79 -13.57 -15.93
N TRP A 333 -22.58 -14.53 -16.83
CA TRP A 333 -21.26 -15.12 -17.06
C TRP A 333 -20.19 -14.06 -17.37
N GLN A 334 -20.53 -12.98 -18.06
CA GLN A 334 -19.56 -11.91 -18.36
C GLN A 334 -19.03 -11.23 -17.08
N LEU A 335 -19.88 -11.05 -16.08
CA LEU A 335 -19.45 -10.51 -14.79
C LEU A 335 -18.57 -11.52 -14.05
N ARG A 336 -19.03 -12.77 -13.91
CA ARG A 336 -18.23 -13.84 -13.27
C ARG A 336 -16.88 -14.01 -13.93
N LYS A 337 -16.84 -13.99 -15.27
CA LYS A 337 -15.62 -14.07 -16.05
C LYS A 337 -14.69 -12.88 -15.81
N LYS A 338 -15.22 -11.66 -15.67
CA LYS A 338 -14.43 -10.47 -15.34
C LYS A 338 -13.75 -10.63 -13.99
N VAL A 339 -14.50 -11.02 -12.96
CA VAL A 339 -13.97 -11.32 -11.61
C VAL A 339 -12.91 -12.43 -11.67
N LEU A 340 -13.21 -13.53 -12.36
CA LEU A 340 -12.27 -14.64 -12.53
C LEU A 340 -10.97 -14.22 -13.23
N THR A 341 -11.07 -13.36 -14.24
CA THR A 341 -9.90 -12.85 -14.96
C THR A 341 -9.05 -12.00 -14.02
N ASP A 342 -9.68 -11.12 -13.25
CA ASP A 342 -9.01 -10.27 -12.28
C ASP A 342 -8.28 -11.06 -11.18
N ILE A 343 -8.90 -12.13 -10.65
CA ILE A 343 -8.26 -13.06 -9.70
C ILE A 343 -6.97 -13.65 -10.29
N VAL A 344 -7.03 -14.13 -11.53
CA VAL A 344 -5.87 -14.79 -12.17
C VAL A 344 -4.77 -13.78 -12.52
N GLU A 345 -5.14 -12.59 -13.01
CA GLU A 345 -4.20 -11.53 -13.38
C GLU A 345 -3.42 -11.01 -12.16
N HIS A 346 -4.00 -11.07 -10.97
CA HIS A 346 -3.36 -10.68 -9.70
C HIS A 346 -2.77 -11.87 -8.92
N ASP A 347 -2.48 -12.98 -9.59
CA ASP A 347 -1.90 -14.20 -8.99
C ASP A 347 -2.62 -14.63 -7.70
N TYR A 348 -3.95 -14.70 -7.78
CA TYR A 348 -4.82 -15.08 -6.67
C TYR A 348 -4.68 -14.21 -5.42
N TYR A 349 -4.14 -13.00 -5.57
CA TYR A 349 -3.86 -12.09 -4.46
C TYR A 349 -2.99 -12.76 -3.37
N ASP A 350 -1.99 -13.54 -3.80
CA ASP A 350 -1.06 -14.25 -2.91
C ASP A 350 -0.31 -13.29 -1.97
N ASN A 351 -0.01 -12.08 -2.44
CA ASN A 351 0.59 -11.01 -1.64
C ASN A 351 -0.27 -10.57 -0.44
N LEU A 352 -1.57 -10.86 -0.45
CA LEU A 352 -2.48 -10.60 0.68
C LEU A 352 -2.70 -11.85 1.55
N GLY A 353 -2.05 -12.97 1.24
CA GLY A 353 -2.33 -14.27 1.86
C GLY A 353 -3.74 -14.80 1.52
N ALA A 354 -4.33 -14.35 0.41
CA ALA A 354 -5.69 -14.69 0.00
C ALA A 354 -5.78 -15.82 -1.04
N SER A 355 -4.65 -16.41 -1.42
CA SER A 355 -4.55 -17.39 -2.52
C SER A 355 -5.57 -18.54 -2.39
N ASP A 356 -5.61 -19.22 -1.23
CA ASP A 356 -6.50 -20.36 -1.00
C ASP A 356 -7.99 -20.00 -1.20
N ILE A 357 -8.47 -18.89 -0.61
CA ILE A 357 -9.88 -18.49 -0.72
C ILE A 357 -10.22 -17.99 -2.13
N MET A 358 -9.25 -17.37 -2.82
CA MET A 358 -9.40 -16.92 -4.20
C MET A 358 -9.43 -18.10 -5.18
N GLU A 359 -8.70 -19.19 -4.92
CA GLU A 359 -8.83 -20.43 -5.69
C GLU A 359 -10.23 -21.03 -5.53
N GLU A 360 -10.74 -21.13 -4.31
CA GLU A 360 -12.11 -21.60 -4.04
C GLU A 360 -13.16 -20.74 -4.76
N LEU A 361 -12.98 -19.41 -4.73
CA LEU A 361 -13.88 -18.48 -5.42
C LEU A 361 -13.80 -18.65 -6.95
N ALA A 362 -12.60 -18.77 -7.52
CA ALA A 362 -12.39 -18.97 -8.94
C ALA A 362 -13.10 -20.24 -9.47
N GLU A 363 -13.03 -21.34 -8.71
CA GLU A 363 -13.77 -22.57 -9.02
C GLU A 363 -15.28 -22.34 -8.92
N LYS A 364 -15.75 -21.67 -7.86
CA LYS A 364 -17.20 -21.41 -7.64
C LYS A 364 -17.83 -20.51 -8.71
N LEU A 365 -17.05 -19.64 -9.34
CA LEU A 365 -17.50 -18.79 -10.44
C LEU A 365 -17.80 -19.57 -11.73
N CYS A 366 -17.32 -20.82 -11.84
CA CYS A 366 -17.55 -21.68 -13.00
C CYS A 366 -18.65 -22.72 -12.71
N THR A 367 -19.72 -22.70 -13.48
CA THR A 367 -20.92 -23.53 -13.26
C THR A 367 -21.07 -24.69 -14.24
N ASN A 368 -20.34 -24.65 -15.37
CA ASN A 368 -20.43 -25.64 -16.43
C ASN A 368 -19.10 -25.78 -17.19
N ASP A 369 -18.98 -26.82 -18.01
CA ASP A 369 -17.73 -27.16 -18.72
C ASP A 369 -17.22 -26.03 -19.63
N GLU A 370 -18.09 -25.28 -20.31
CA GLU A 370 -17.66 -24.17 -21.17
C GLU A 370 -17.03 -23.02 -20.37
N GLU A 371 -17.55 -22.75 -19.17
CA GLU A 371 -17.00 -21.76 -18.24
C GLU A 371 -15.65 -22.20 -17.68
N TYR A 372 -15.50 -23.48 -17.30
CA TYR A 372 -14.21 -24.04 -16.86
C TYR A 372 -13.17 -24.05 -17.99
N LEU A 373 -13.57 -24.28 -19.24
CA LEU A 373 -12.67 -24.17 -20.39
C LEU A 373 -12.22 -22.72 -20.63
N ALA A 374 -13.11 -21.74 -20.41
CA ALA A 374 -12.73 -20.33 -20.46
C ALA A 374 -11.80 -19.94 -19.29
N TYR A 375 -11.98 -20.51 -18.10
CA TYR A 375 -11.05 -20.37 -16.99
C TYR A 375 -9.66 -20.92 -17.36
N ALA A 376 -9.60 -22.10 -17.98
CA ALA A 376 -8.36 -22.67 -18.48
C ALA A 376 -7.68 -21.80 -19.56
N ASP A 377 -8.45 -21.14 -20.41
CA ASP A 377 -7.91 -20.16 -21.37
C ASP A 377 -7.29 -18.94 -20.66
N ILE A 378 -7.95 -18.41 -19.63
CA ILE A 378 -7.43 -17.28 -18.81
C ILE A 378 -6.12 -17.68 -18.12
N LEU A 379 -6.07 -18.85 -17.49
CA LEU A 379 -4.87 -19.39 -16.85
C LEU A 379 -3.71 -19.56 -17.84
N TYR A 380 -4.00 -20.08 -19.02
CA TYR A 380 -2.99 -20.31 -20.05
C TYR A 380 -2.36 -18.99 -20.54
N ILE A 381 -3.18 -17.94 -20.70
CA ILE A 381 -2.72 -16.60 -21.10
C ILE A 381 -1.84 -15.98 -20.01
N ASN A 382 -2.20 -16.18 -18.74
CA ASN A 382 -1.45 -15.67 -17.58
C ASN A 382 -0.33 -16.64 -17.12
N GLU A 383 0.21 -17.45 -18.02
CA GLU A 383 1.37 -18.33 -17.80
C GLU A 383 1.19 -19.44 -16.73
N ASN A 384 0.00 -19.63 -16.16
CA ASN A 384 -0.33 -20.76 -15.29
C ASN A 384 -0.74 -22.01 -16.11
N LYS A 385 0.21 -22.47 -16.94
CA LYS A 385 -0.01 -23.50 -17.96
C LYS A 385 -0.31 -24.88 -17.40
N GLU A 386 0.23 -25.23 -16.24
CA GLU A 386 -0.02 -26.54 -15.61
C GLU A 386 -1.47 -26.66 -15.13
N LYS A 387 -1.97 -25.67 -14.37
CA LYS A 387 -3.36 -25.65 -13.90
C LYS A 387 -4.34 -25.58 -15.07
N ALA A 388 -4.03 -24.77 -16.09
CA ALA A 388 -4.82 -24.73 -17.34
C ALA A 388 -4.92 -26.10 -18.01
N ALA A 389 -3.79 -26.82 -18.12
CA ALA A 389 -3.74 -28.13 -18.75
C ALA A 389 -4.59 -29.18 -18.00
N LEU A 390 -4.57 -29.15 -16.67
CA LEU A 390 -5.41 -30.02 -15.85
C LEU A 390 -6.90 -29.75 -16.06
N LEU A 391 -7.32 -28.48 -16.11
CA LEU A 391 -8.71 -28.11 -16.41
C LEU A 391 -9.12 -28.52 -17.82
N TYR A 392 -8.26 -28.32 -18.83
CA TYR A 392 -8.55 -28.81 -20.18
C TYR A 392 -8.80 -30.32 -20.20
N ASN A 393 -8.00 -31.10 -19.46
CA ASN A 393 -8.19 -32.54 -19.37
C ASN A 393 -9.52 -32.91 -18.68
N GLN A 394 -9.87 -32.23 -17.58
CA GLN A 394 -11.09 -32.50 -16.82
C GLN A 394 -12.37 -32.19 -17.61
N HIS A 395 -12.35 -31.15 -18.46
CA HIS A 395 -13.52 -30.67 -19.20
C HIS A 395 -13.48 -31.01 -20.70
N GLY A 396 -12.78 -32.08 -21.08
CA GLY A 396 -12.92 -32.70 -22.41
C GLY A 396 -12.10 -32.06 -23.54
N ARG A 397 -11.11 -31.22 -23.23
CA ARG A 397 -10.13 -30.65 -24.18
C ARG A 397 -8.77 -31.35 -24.06
N GLU A 398 -8.80 -32.67 -24.23
CA GLU A 398 -7.61 -33.52 -24.20
C GLU A 398 -6.54 -33.04 -25.21
N ASP A 399 -6.93 -32.52 -26.37
CA ASP A 399 -6.01 -31.95 -27.38
C ASP A 399 -5.04 -30.91 -26.79
N LYS A 400 -5.57 -29.99 -25.96
CA LYS A 400 -4.77 -28.95 -25.30
C LYS A 400 -3.92 -29.51 -24.16
N TYR A 401 -4.46 -30.46 -23.38
CA TYR A 401 -3.71 -31.14 -22.32
C TYR A 401 -2.50 -31.90 -22.89
N ILE A 402 -2.71 -32.65 -23.98
CA ILE A 402 -1.63 -33.39 -24.66
C ILE A 402 -0.60 -32.45 -25.25
N THR A 403 -1.02 -31.36 -25.89
CA THR A 403 -0.11 -30.32 -26.39
C THR A 403 0.74 -29.73 -25.26
N TYR A 404 0.15 -29.49 -24.09
CA TYR A 404 0.90 -29.07 -22.91
C TYR A 404 1.94 -30.12 -22.51
N LEU A 405 1.52 -31.39 -22.34
CA LEU A 405 2.43 -32.44 -21.92
C LEU A 405 3.60 -32.63 -22.89
N GLU A 406 3.35 -32.61 -24.21
CA GLU A 406 4.38 -32.73 -25.25
C GLU A 406 5.43 -31.61 -25.16
N ASN A 407 5.00 -30.39 -24.88
CA ASN A 407 5.87 -29.22 -24.76
C ASN A 407 6.62 -29.14 -23.43
N HIS A 408 6.17 -29.87 -22.40
CA HIS A 408 6.74 -29.86 -21.05
C HIS A 408 7.42 -31.20 -20.70
N LEU A 409 7.92 -31.92 -21.71
CA LEU A 409 8.78 -33.09 -21.50
C LEU A 409 10.19 -32.67 -21.06
N GLY A 410 10.37 -32.62 -19.73
CA GLY A 410 11.62 -32.26 -19.08
C GLY A 410 12.31 -33.45 -18.42
N SER A 411 12.81 -33.22 -17.20
CA SER A 411 13.42 -34.24 -16.34
C SER A 411 12.41 -35.04 -15.52
N GLU A 412 11.18 -34.55 -15.39
CA GLU A 412 10.15 -35.13 -14.51
C GLU A 412 9.43 -36.32 -15.16
N GLN A 413 9.16 -37.36 -14.36
CA GLN A 413 8.48 -38.57 -14.85
C GLN A 413 7.00 -38.34 -15.20
N LYS A 414 6.31 -37.45 -14.46
CA LYS A 414 4.85 -37.30 -14.48
C LYS A 414 4.27 -37.11 -15.89
N ASN A 415 4.90 -36.23 -16.70
CA ASN A 415 4.43 -35.91 -18.04
C ASN A 415 4.65 -37.04 -19.04
N TYR A 416 5.76 -37.79 -18.92
CA TYR A 416 6.01 -38.97 -19.77
C TYR A 416 4.96 -40.06 -19.50
N ASN A 417 4.72 -40.37 -18.22
CA ASN A 417 3.74 -41.40 -17.84
C ASN A 417 2.33 -41.05 -18.33
N ALA A 418 1.93 -39.78 -18.21
CA ALA A 418 0.63 -39.30 -18.69
C ALA A 418 0.49 -39.47 -20.22
N LEU A 419 1.49 -39.03 -21.01
CA LEU A 419 1.49 -39.20 -22.47
C LEU A 419 1.51 -40.66 -22.92
N ILE A 420 2.34 -41.50 -22.28
CA ILE A 420 2.41 -42.94 -22.60
C ILE A 420 1.04 -43.58 -22.38
N THR A 421 0.39 -43.25 -21.26
CA THR A 421 -0.95 -43.76 -20.93
C THR A 421 -1.97 -43.31 -21.96
N TYR A 422 -1.98 -42.01 -22.28
CA TYR A 422 -2.90 -41.43 -23.27
C TYR A 422 -2.76 -42.10 -24.65
N TYR A 423 -1.55 -42.14 -25.21
CA TYR A 423 -1.33 -42.73 -26.53
C TYR A 423 -1.64 -44.22 -26.56
N ASN A 424 -1.37 -44.94 -25.47
CA ASN A 424 -1.69 -46.36 -25.38
C ASN A 424 -3.22 -46.60 -25.33
N GLN A 425 -3.97 -45.78 -24.59
CA GLN A 425 -5.44 -45.84 -24.54
C GLN A 425 -6.08 -45.48 -25.90
N HIS A 426 -5.46 -44.58 -26.66
CA HIS A 426 -5.91 -44.15 -27.99
C HIS A 426 -5.38 -45.02 -29.14
N ASN A 427 -4.77 -46.17 -28.82
CA ASN A 427 -4.21 -47.12 -29.78
C ASN A 427 -3.11 -46.53 -30.70
N GLN A 428 -2.46 -45.45 -30.25
CA GLN A 428 -1.29 -44.81 -30.89
C GLN A 428 0.02 -45.41 -30.33
N LYS A 429 0.20 -46.72 -30.55
CA LYS A 429 1.29 -47.49 -29.92
C LYS A 429 2.69 -46.97 -30.26
N ASP A 430 2.92 -46.54 -31.50
CA ASP A 430 4.23 -46.04 -31.94
C ASP A 430 4.60 -44.74 -31.23
N ASP A 431 3.63 -43.86 -30.97
CA ASP A 431 3.83 -42.62 -30.22
C ASP A 431 4.11 -42.89 -28.73
N ALA A 432 3.37 -43.83 -28.13
CA ALA A 432 3.63 -44.26 -26.76
C ALA A 432 5.06 -44.82 -26.58
N ILE A 433 5.53 -45.63 -27.54
CA ILE A 433 6.90 -46.17 -27.55
C ILE A 433 7.91 -45.04 -27.73
N ARG A 434 7.66 -44.10 -28.65
CA ARG A 434 8.53 -42.94 -28.92
C ARG A 434 8.70 -42.08 -27.66
N VAL A 435 7.61 -41.76 -26.96
CA VAL A 435 7.65 -40.99 -25.71
C VAL A 435 8.38 -41.77 -24.61
N ALA A 436 8.11 -43.06 -24.46
CA ALA A 436 8.81 -43.88 -23.47
C ALA A 436 10.32 -43.94 -23.73
N GLN A 437 10.75 -44.09 -24.99
CA GLN A 437 12.17 -44.04 -25.36
C GLN A 437 12.79 -42.66 -25.10
N LEU A 438 12.05 -41.58 -25.37
CA LEU A 438 12.48 -40.22 -25.06
C LEU A 438 12.65 -40.03 -23.54
N GLY A 439 11.72 -40.55 -22.74
CA GLY A 439 11.79 -40.56 -21.28
C GLY A 439 13.02 -41.27 -20.75
N LEU A 440 13.39 -42.46 -21.29
CA LEU A 440 14.64 -43.14 -20.90
C LEU A 440 15.91 -42.30 -21.12
N LYS A 441 15.88 -41.36 -22.07
CA LYS A 441 17.01 -40.49 -22.39
C LYS A 441 17.05 -39.24 -21.52
N ASN A 442 15.89 -38.60 -21.32
CA ASN A 442 15.81 -37.23 -20.79
C ASN A 442 15.29 -37.16 -19.34
N CYS A 443 14.47 -38.12 -18.90
CA CYS A 443 13.95 -38.14 -17.54
C CYS A 443 15.05 -38.51 -16.53
N LYS A 444 15.10 -37.76 -15.42
CA LYS A 444 16.06 -37.96 -14.31
C LYS A 444 15.41 -38.57 -13.07
N ASP A 445 14.09 -38.52 -12.99
CA ASP A 445 13.28 -39.11 -11.92
C ASP A 445 13.12 -40.64 -12.08
N ASP A 446 12.19 -41.23 -11.34
CA ASP A 446 11.88 -42.66 -11.41
C ASP A 446 11.52 -43.07 -12.86
N LEU A 447 12.26 -44.04 -13.41
CA LEU A 447 12.05 -44.57 -14.76
C LEU A 447 11.25 -45.88 -14.74
N THR A 448 10.79 -46.33 -13.56
CA THR A 448 10.21 -47.66 -13.37
C THR A 448 9.02 -47.92 -14.30
N ASP A 449 8.04 -47.02 -14.35
CA ASP A 449 6.83 -47.23 -15.18
C ASP A 449 7.14 -47.19 -16.68
N ILE A 450 8.09 -46.34 -17.09
CA ILE A 450 8.58 -46.26 -18.47
C ILE A 450 9.23 -47.59 -18.88
N PHE A 451 10.05 -48.17 -17.99
CA PHE A 451 10.64 -49.48 -18.23
C PHE A 451 9.61 -50.60 -18.24
N ILE A 452 8.63 -50.61 -17.32
CA ILE A 452 7.55 -51.60 -17.31
C ILE A 452 6.78 -51.57 -18.64
N PHE A 453 6.38 -50.37 -19.09
CA PHE A 453 5.67 -50.20 -20.36
C PHE A 453 6.45 -50.78 -21.55
N LEU A 454 7.72 -50.38 -21.70
CA LEU A 454 8.56 -50.85 -22.80
C LEU A 454 8.87 -52.36 -22.72
N LEU A 455 9.05 -52.91 -21.52
CA LEU A 455 9.28 -54.35 -21.32
C LEU A 455 8.05 -55.18 -21.69
N LEU A 456 6.86 -54.77 -21.23
CA LEU A 456 5.61 -55.44 -21.59
C LEU A 456 5.39 -55.42 -23.11
N HIS A 457 5.65 -54.28 -23.76
CA HIS A 457 5.49 -54.15 -25.20
C HIS A 457 6.47 -55.02 -26.00
N THR A 458 7.70 -55.20 -25.51
CA THR A 458 8.77 -55.90 -26.25
C THR A 458 8.83 -57.39 -25.97
N ARG A 459 8.20 -57.86 -24.88
CA ARG A 459 8.16 -59.27 -24.46
C ARG A 459 7.66 -60.21 -25.57
N GLU A 460 6.65 -59.78 -26.33
CA GLU A 460 6.02 -60.59 -27.38
C GLU A 460 6.55 -60.28 -28.79
N ASN A 461 7.29 -59.18 -28.95
CA ASN A 461 7.62 -58.63 -30.28
C ASN A 461 9.12 -58.69 -30.63
N ASP A 462 10.03 -58.57 -29.64
CA ASP A 462 11.48 -58.60 -29.88
C ASP A 462 12.26 -59.08 -28.64
N ALA A 463 12.58 -60.37 -28.62
CA ALA A 463 13.31 -61.01 -27.53
C ALA A 463 14.74 -60.48 -27.35
N THR A 464 15.37 -59.93 -28.41
CA THR A 464 16.72 -59.38 -28.34
C THR A 464 16.68 -58.01 -27.69
N TRP A 465 15.72 -57.18 -28.09
CA TRP A 465 15.51 -55.86 -27.52
C TRP A 465 15.04 -55.94 -26.06
N PHE A 466 14.12 -56.86 -25.73
CA PHE A 466 13.69 -57.12 -24.35
C PHE A 466 14.88 -57.37 -23.41
N LYS A 467 15.82 -58.25 -23.80
CA LYS A 467 17.02 -58.54 -23.00
C LYS A 467 17.90 -57.31 -22.78
N LYS A 468 18.07 -56.47 -23.80
CA LYS A 468 18.85 -55.22 -23.71
C LYS A 468 18.17 -54.21 -22.78
N LEU A 469 16.85 -54.06 -22.90
CA LEU A 469 16.05 -53.14 -22.10
C LEU A 469 16.05 -53.55 -20.61
N PHE A 470 15.86 -54.84 -20.32
CA PHE A 470 15.89 -55.38 -18.96
C PHE A 470 17.29 -55.24 -18.31
N ALA A 471 18.36 -55.45 -19.08
CA ALA A 471 19.72 -55.20 -18.61
C ALA A 471 20.03 -53.70 -18.42
N SER A 472 19.37 -52.82 -19.16
CA SER A 472 19.44 -51.36 -18.97
C SER A 472 18.78 -50.95 -17.65
N ALA A 473 17.56 -51.45 -17.38
CA ALA A 473 16.82 -51.21 -16.15
C ALA A 473 17.67 -51.54 -14.89
N LYS A 474 18.31 -52.72 -14.86
CA LYS A 474 19.18 -53.16 -13.76
C LYS A 474 20.38 -52.24 -13.45
N ARG A 475 20.81 -51.44 -14.43
CA ARG A 475 22.00 -50.57 -14.30
C ARG A 475 21.65 -49.13 -13.94
N ARG A 476 20.37 -48.76 -14.03
CA ARG A 476 19.88 -47.41 -13.73
C ARG A 476 19.59 -47.30 -12.23
N LYS A 477 20.03 -46.20 -11.61
CA LYS A 477 19.85 -45.97 -10.15
C LYS A 477 18.43 -45.56 -9.78
N ASN A 478 17.71 -44.96 -10.71
CA ASN A 478 16.36 -44.43 -10.59
C ASN A 478 15.31 -45.45 -11.12
N VAL A 479 15.50 -46.73 -10.82
CA VAL A 479 14.61 -47.81 -11.26
C VAL A 479 14.41 -48.79 -10.10
N ASP A 480 13.14 -49.05 -9.78
CA ASP A 480 12.74 -50.08 -8.83
C ASP A 480 12.62 -51.43 -9.55
N MET A 481 13.68 -52.23 -9.46
CA MET A 481 13.71 -53.57 -10.04
C MET A 481 12.69 -54.54 -9.41
N ILE A 482 12.28 -54.33 -8.15
CA ILE A 482 11.29 -55.19 -7.49
C ILE A 482 9.93 -55.00 -8.18
N LYS A 483 9.53 -53.75 -8.42
CA LYS A 483 8.29 -53.43 -9.15
C LYS A 483 8.32 -54.01 -10.58
N ILE A 484 9.44 -53.89 -11.29
CA ILE A 484 9.58 -54.48 -12.63
C ILE A 484 9.43 -55.99 -12.58
N ASP A 485 10.10 -56.69 -11.67
CA ASP A 485 10.03 -58.15 -11.58
C ASP A 485 8.61 -58.64 -11.26
N ILE A 486 7.88 -57.92 -10.40
CA ILE A 486 6.46 -58.20 -10.12
C ILE A 486 5.60 -58.00 -11.38
N ALA A 487 5.81 -56.91 -12.12
CA ALA A 487 5.05 -56.62 -13.34
C ALA A 487 5.31 -57.65 -14.45
N MET A 488 6.51 -58.25 -14.50
CA MET A 488 6.88 -59.27 -15.48
C MET A 488 6.39 -60.69 -15.14
N GLN A 489 5.97 -60.94 -13.90
CA GLN A 489 5.38 -62.22 -13.48
C GLN A 489 3.89 -62.34 -13.82
N ARG A 490 3.24 -61.20 -14.06
CA ARG A 490 1.90 -61.12 -14.64
C ARG A 490 1.99 -61.31 -16.16
#